data_AF-A0A1S8XPX6-F1
#
_entry.id   AF-A0A1S8XPX6-F1
#
_cell.length_a   1.000
_cell.length_b   1.000
_cell.length_c   1.000
_cell.angle_alpha   90.00
_cell.angle_beta   90.00
_cell.angle_gamma   90.00
#
_symmetry.space_group_name_H-M   'P 1'
#
loop_
_entity.id
_entity.type
_entity.pdbx_description
1 polymer ?
#
loop_
_entity_poly.entity_id
_entity_poly.type
_entity_poly.pdbx_seq_one_letter_code
_entity_poly.pdbx_strand_id
1 'polypeptide(L)'
;PPDADDVDLLLVAALHVGAATERTARPATRIRGDRLADRAVDVIEVDAERGTLRCWIDRSGLLRRLELRTRLGTYAQLDLAPGPVPALPPVSPSPARPRAPR
;
A
#
# COMPACT_ATOMS: atom_id res chain seq x y z
N PRO A 1 7.65 16.62 0.69
CA PRO A 1 8.80 17.52 0.93
C PRO A 1 9.15 18.24 -0.37
N PRO A 2 9.73 19.44 -0.32
CA PRO A 2 10.11 20.18 -1.53
C PRO A 2 11.15 19.44 -2.39
N ASP A 3 11.86 18.44 -1.84
CA ASP A 3 12.89 17.65 -2.53
C ASP A 3 12.61 16.13 -2.59
N ALA A 4 11.38 15.69 -2.32
CA ALA A 4 11.08 14.26 -2.38
C ALA A 4 11.06 13.77 -3.82
N ASP A 5 11.82 12.71 -4.10
CA ASP A 5 11.81 12.07 -5.41
C ASP A 5 10.51 11.31 -5.66
N ASP A 6 10.33 10.84 -6.89
CA ASP A 6 9.11 10.16 -7.30
C ASP A 6 8.88 8.83 -6.54
N VAL A 7 9.94 8.18 -6.06
CA VAL A 7 9.85 6.94 -5.26
C VAL A 7 9.40 7.25 -3.84
N ASP A 8 9.92 8.32 -3.22
CA ASP A 8 9.45 8.80 -1.93
C ASP A 8 7.96 9.13 -1.97
N LEU A 9 7.51 9.80 -3.05
CA LEU A 9 6.10 10.12 -3.25
C LEU A 9 5.24 8.85 -3.40
N LEU A 10 5.73 7.84 -4.13
CA LEU A 10 5.09 6.54 -4.24
C LEU A 10 4.96 5.86 -2.88
N LEU A 11 6.03 5.83 -2.09
CA LEU A 11 6.05 5.18 -0.77
C LEU A 11 5.08 5.86 0.20
N VAL A 12 5.09 7.19 0.27
CA VAL A 12 4.17 7.96 1.12
C VAL A 12 2.72 7.70 0.72
N ALA A 13 2.41 7.71 -0.58
CA ALA A 13 1.06 7.43 -1.07
C ALA A 13 0.61 6.01 -0.72
N ALA A 14 1.48 5.01 -0.94
CA ALA A 14 1.18 3.61 -0.65
C ALA A 14 0.97 3.35 0.85
N LEU A 15 1.81 3.93 1.70
CA LEU A 15 1.69 3.81 3.16
C LEU A 15 0.42 4.48 3.69
N HIS A 16 0.04 5.64 3.16
CA HIS A 16 -1.22 6.30 3.51
C HIS A 16 -2.44 5.45 3.11
N VAL A 17 -2.44 4.86 1.91
CA VAL A 17 -3.51 3.95 1.49
C VAL A 17 -3.57 2.71 2.40
N GLY A 18 -2.42 2.12 2.73
CA GLY A 18 -2.35 0.94 3.61
C GLY A 18 -2.73 1.21 5.08
N ALA A 19 -2.55 2.45 5.55
CA ALA A 19 -2.93 2.87 6.91
C ALA A 19 -4.40 3.33 7.02
N ALA A 20 -5.14 3.37 5.91
CA ALA A 20 -6.51 3.86 5.91
C ALA A 20 -7.43 2.97 6.75
N THR A 21 -8.20 3.61 7.62
CA THR A 21 -9.35 3.00 8.32
C THR A 21 -10.60 3.04 7.44
N GLU A 22 -11.67 2.35 7.81
CA GLU A 22 -12.97 2.40 7.12
C GLU A 22 -13.48 3.84 6.86
N ARG A 23 -13.21 4.78 7.78
CA ARG A 23 -13.66 6.18 7.66
C ARG A 23 -12.85 6.99 6.65
N THR A 24 -11.63 6.56 6.36
CA THR A 24 -10.65 7.26 5.53
C THR A 24 -10.35 6.50 4.24
N ALA A 25 -10.90 5.29 4.10
CA ALA A 25 -10.71 4.44 2.94
C ALA A 25 -11.20 5.19 1.70
N ARG A 26 -10.31 5.30 0.72
CA ARG A 26 -10.64 5.85 -0.59
C ARG A 26 -11.20 4.72 -1.46
N PRO A 27 -12.10 5.04 -2.41
CA PRO A 27 -12.59 4.05 -3.35
C PRO A 27 -11.42 3.34 -4.06
N ALA A 28 -11.57 2.03 -4.21
CA ALA A 28 -10.65 1.18 -4.97
C ALA A 28 -11.43 0.49 -6.09
N THR A 29 -10.91 0.55 -7.31
CA THR A 29 -11.56 -0.02 -8.49
C THR A 29 -10.63 -1.03 -9.15
N ARG A 30 -11.11 -2.25 -9.35
CA ARG A 30 -10.41 -3.23 -10.19
C ARG A 30 -10.52 -2.80 -11.65
N ILE A 31 -9.38 -2.50 -12.27
CA ILE A 31 -9.34 -2.05 -13.67
C ILE A 31 -9.30 -3.24 -14.63
N ARG A 32 -8.40 -4.21 -14.38
CA ARG A 32 -8.17 -5.33 -15.29
C ARG A 32 -7.43 -6.48 -14.60
N GLY A 33 -7.46 -7.64 -15.25
CA GLY A 33 -6.46 -8.69 -15.02
C GLY A 33 -5.17 -8.42 -15.80
N ASP A 34 -4.06 -8.95 -15.31
CA ASP A 34 -2.73 -8.81 -15.89
C ASP A 34 -1.84 -10.04 -15.62
N ARG A 35 -0.65 -10.06 -16.23
CA ARG A 35 0.42 -11.01 -15.90
C ARG A 35 1.71 -10.27 -15.55
N LEU A 36 2.28 -10.57 -14.38
CA LEU A 36 3.56 -10.03 -13.91
C LEU A 36 4.51 -11.18 -13.58
N ALA A 37 5.63 -11.30 -14.32
CA ALA A 37 6.58 -12.40 -14.19
C ALA A 37 5.88 -13.78 -14.13
N ASP A 38 5.02 -14.04 -15.13
CA ASP A 38 4.16 -15.22 -15.27
C ASP A 38 3.11 -15.46 -14.18
N ARG A 39 2.97 -14.53 -13.23
CA ARG A 39 1.93 -14.55 -12.21
C ARG A 39 0.69 -13.81 -12.68
N ALA A 40 -0.47 -14.45 -12.61
CA ALA A 40 -1.75 -13.77 -12.79
C ALA A 40 -2.01 -12.82 -11.61
N VAL A 41 -2.36 -11.58 -11.92
CA VAL A 41 -2.61 -10.51 -10.95
C VAL A 41 -3.80 -9.67 -11.39
N ASP A 42 -4.45 -9.03 -10.43
CA ASP A 42 -5.44 -7.99 -10.69
C ASP A 42 -4.80 -6.62 -10.45
N VAL A 43 -5.11 -5.69 -11.34
CA VAL A 43 -4.70 -4.29 -11.23
C VAL A 43 -5.84 -3.51 -10.60
N ILE A 44 -5.59 -3.00 -9.41
CA ILE A 44 -6.52 -2.18 -8.64
C ILE A 44 -6.02 -0.75 -8.63
N GLU A 45 -6.89 0.19 -8.90
CA GLU A 45 -6.62 1.62 -8.83
C GLU A 45 -7.27 2.20 -7.58
N VAL A 46 -6.51 3.03 -6.86
CA VAL A 46 -6.93 3.69 -5.63
C VAL A 46 -6.64 5.19 -5.78
N ASP A 47 -7.63 6.01 -5.46
CA ASP A 47 -7.44 7.45 -5.39
C ASP A 47 -6.57 7.78 -4.17
N ALA A 48 -5.32 8.18 -4.41
CA ALA A 48 -4.43 8.68 -3.38
C ALA A 48 -4.40 10.21 -3.40
N GLU A 49 -4.10 10.84 -2.26
CA GLU A 49 -4.05 12.31 -2.15
C GLU A 49 -3.06 12.96 -3.13
N ARG A 50 -2.05 12.21 -3.57
CA ARG A 50 -0.98 12.67 -4.47
C ARG A 50 -1.09 12.12 -5.89
N GLY A 51 -2.26 11.60 -6.27
CA GLY A 51 -2.53 11.08 -7.61
C GLY A 51 -3.11 9.68 -7.58
N THR A 52 -3.06 9.03 -8.73
CA THR A 52 -3.65 7.70 -8.91
C THR A 52 -2.61 6.63 -8.59
N LEU A 53 -2.87 5.82 -7.55
CA LEU A 53 -2.04 4.68 -7.17
C LEU A 53 -2.61 3.41 -7.79
N ARG A 54 -1.75 2.60 -8.40
CA ARG A 54 -2.10 1.26 -8.91
C ARG A 54 -1.38 0.18 -8.14
N CYS A 55 -2.11 -0.88 -7.85
CA CYS A 55 -1.66 -2.04 -7.10
C CYS A 55 -1.86 -3.29 -7.94
N TRP A 56 -0.81 -4.09 -8.11
CA TRP A 56 -0.89 -5.43 -8.72
C TRP A 56 -0.95 -6.44 -7.58
N ILE A 57 -2.10 -7.07 -7.40
CA ILE A 57 -2.35 -8.04 -6.34
C ILE A 57 -2.56 -9.40 -6.96
N ASP A 58 -1.82 -10.40 -6.50
CA ASP A 58 -1.99 -11.76 -6.98
C ASP A 58 -3.19 -12.48 -6.33
N ARG A 59 -3.47 -13.69 -6.82
CA ARG A 59 -4.58 -14.51 -6.30
C ARG A 59 -4.44 -14.94 -4.83
N SER A 60 -3.23 -14.85 -4.26
CA SER A 60 -3.01 -15.09 -2.82
C SER A 60 -3.22 -13.82 -1.98
N GLY A 61 -3.58 -12.70 -2.60
CA GLY A 61 -3.75 -11.41 -1.94
C GLY A 61 -2.43 -10.68 -1.71
N LEU A 62 -1.32 -11.15 -2.27
CA LEU A 62 -0.02 -10.51 -2.10
C LEU A 62 0.19 -9.39 -3.13
N LEU A 63 0.63 -8.25 -2.63
CA LEU A 63 1.06 -7.11 -3.44
C LEU A 63 2.39 -7.43 -4.15
N ARG A 64 2.43 -7.23 -5.46
CA ARG A 64 3.60 -7.54 -6.32
C ARG A 64 4.18 -6.32 -7.00
N ARG A 65 3.39 -5.27 -7.22
CA ARG A 65 3.84 -4.00 -7.77
C ARG A 65 2.97 -2.86 -7.27
N LEU A 66 3.59 -1.71 -7.12
CA LEU A 66 2.94 -0.41 -6.97
C LEU A 66 3.38 0.50 -8.12
N GLU A 67 2.44 1.28 -8.66
CA GLU A 67 2.75 2.38 -9.57
C GLU A 67 2.01 3.65 -9.13
N LEU A 68 2.70 4.79 -9.13
CA LEU A 68 2.12 6.10 -8.88
C LEU A 68 2.33 6.97 -10.12
N ARG A 69 1.26 7.56 -10.65
CA ARG A 69 1.37 8.52 -11.74
C ARG A 69 1.98 9.84 -11.22
N THR A 70 3.13 10.22 -11.76
CA THR A 70 3.85 11.43 -11.36
C THR A 70 3.24 12.67 -12.03
N ARG A 71 3.61 13.86 -11.54
CA ARG A 71 3.16 15.14 -12.14
C ARG A 71 3.67 15.35 -13.56
N LEU A 72 4.79 14.72 -13.93
CA LEU A 72 5.38 14.80 -15.26
C LEU A 72 4.72 13.83 -16.26
N GLY A 73 3.69 13.09 -15.82
CA GLY A 73 2.98 12.12 -16.66
C GLY A 73 3.71 10.78 -16.82
N THR A 74 4.81 10.57 -16.09
CA THR A 74 5.50 9.29 -15.99
C THR A 74 4.95 8.46 -14.81
N TYR A 75 5.49 7.26 -14.60
CA TYR A 75 5.13 6.42 -13.46
C TYR A 75 6.36 6.16 -12.60
N ALA A 76 6.24 6.41 -11.30
CA ALA A 76 7.10 5.77 -10.31
C ALA A 76 6.63 4.32 -10.16
N GLN A 77 7.55 3.37 -10.08
CA GLN A 77 7.24 1.96 -9.94
C GLN A 77 8.07 1.33 -8.83
N LEU A 78 7.43 0.48 -8.02
CA LEU A 78 8.08 -0.37 -7.04
C LEU A 78 7.61 -1.81 -7.24
N ASP A 79 8.54 -2.69 -7.62
CA ASP A 79 8.31 -4.13 -7.67
C ASP A 79 8.60 -4.76 -6.31
N LEU A 80 7.71 -5.67 -5.90
CA LEU A 80 7.76 -6.32 -4.60
C LEU A 80 7.90 -7.83 -4.77
N ALA A 81 8.94 -8.38 -4.14
CA ALA A 81 9.14 -9.81 -3.99
C ALA A 81 8.96 -10.19 -2.51
N PRO A 82 7.71 -10.45 -2.05
CA PRO A 82 7.43 -10.98 -0.72
C PRO A 82 8.33 -12.17 -0.39
N GLY A 83 9.12 -12.01 0.67
CA GLY A 83 9.95 -13.06 1.25
C GLY A 83 9.40 -13.55 2.59
N PRO A 84 10.10 -14.49 3.25
CA PRO A 84 9.76 -14.93 4.60
C PRO A 84 9.74 -13.75 5.58
N VAL A 85 8.69 -13.62 6.36
CA VAL A 85 8.62 -12.63 7.44
C VAL A 85 9.35 -13.22 8.66
N PRO A 86 10.38 -12.56 9.20
CA PRO A 86 11.04 -13.00 10.42
C PRO A 86 10.02 -13.06 11.57
N ALA A 87 10.17 -14.04 12.47
CA ALA A 87 9.40 -14.04 13.71
C ALA A 87 9.76 -12.79 14.53
N LEU A 88 8.80 -11.87 14.69
CA LEU A 88 8.96 -10.69 15.53
C LEU A 88 8.68 -11.08 16.99
N PRO A 89 9.43 -10.54 17.96
CA PRO A 89 9.13 -10.76 19.37
C PRO A 89 7.71 -10.25 19.69
N PRO A 90 6.97 -10.93 20.57
CA PRO A 90 5.63 -10.49 20.95
C PRO A 90 5.71 -9.08 21.55
N VAL A 91 4.86 -8.17 21.07
CA VAL A 91 4.66 -6.87 21.73
C VAL A 91 4.04 -7.14 23.10
N SER A 92 4.74 -6.73 24.17
CA SER A 92 4.20 -6.85 25.52
C SER A 92 2.87 -6.08 25.60
N PRO A 93 1.81 -6.66 26.17
CA PRO A 93 0.55 -5.95 26.32
C PRO A 93 0.80 -4.68 27.15
N SER A 94 0.32 -3.54 26.64
CA SER A 94 0.32 -2.29 27.40
C SER A 94 -0.42 -2.52 28.73
N PRO A 95 0.12 -2.11 29.89
CA PRO A 95 -0.54 -2.31 31.16
C PRO A 95 -1.94 -1.70 31.08
N ALA A 96 -2.95 -2.53 31.39
CA ALA A 96 -4.33 -2.10 31.38
C ALA A 96 -4.46 -0.85 32.25
N ARG A 97 -4.96 0.25 31.67
CA ARG A 97 -5.22 1.48 32.41
C ARG A 97 -6.16 1.13 33.59
N PRO A 98 -5.79 1.43 34.84
CA PRO A 98 -6.65 1.14 35.99
C PRO A 98 -8.01 1.78 35.74
N ARG A 99 -9.05 0.96 35.72
CA ARG A 99 -10.43 1.42 35.60
C ARG A 99 -10.75 2.16 36.89
N ALA A 100 -11.01 3.47 36.79
CA ALA A 100 -11.34 4.29 37.95
C ALA A 100 -12.57 3.69 38.68
N PRO A 101 -12.55 3.61 40.02
CA PRO A 101 -13.72 3.20 40.79
C PRO A 101 -14.86 4.21 40.61
N ARG A 102 -16.09 3.69 40.64
CA ARG A 102 -17.36 4.41 40.41
C ARG A 102 -17.57 5.57 41.38
#